data_AF-A0AA43EV30-F1
#
_entry.id   AF-A0AA43EV30-F1
#
_cell.length_a   1.000
_cell.length_b   1.000
_cell.length_c   1.000
_cell.angle_alpha   90.00
_cell.angle_beta   90.00
_cell.angle_gamma   90.00
#
_symmetry.space_group_name_H-M   'P 1'
#
loop_
_entity.id
_entity.type
_entity.pdbx_description
1 polymer ?
#
loop_
_entity_poly.entity_id
_entity_poly.type
_entity_poly.pdbx_seq_one_letter_code
_entity_poly.pdbx_strand_id
1 'polypeptide(L)' 'MSEKQSQEARETDRRITIRWKGMLALSIIFIALGLFVDWPPPQETSVPNTSSFLIILGGLLGAVGLLTALRGE' A
#
# COMPACT_ATOMS: atom_id res chain seq x y z
N MET A 1 30.07 16.86 16.14
CA MET A 1 28.92 15.95 15.95
C MET A 1 28.20 16.41 14.68
N SER A 2 27.71 15.47 13.84
CA SER A 2 26.59 15.68 12.91
C SER A 2 26.81 15.90 11.40
N GLU A 3 27.94 15.51 10.80
CA GLU A 3 27.93 15.20 9.34
C GLU A 3 27.40 13.78 9.10
N LYS A 4 27.84 12.81 9.91
CA LYS A 4 27.34 11.42 9.87
C LYS A 4 25.86 11.28 10.21
N GLN A 5 25.37 11.98 11.24
CA GLN A 5 23.93 11.95 11.60
C GLN A 5 23.04 12.56 10.50
N SER A 6 23.53 13.59 9.80
CA SER A 6 22.77 14.23 8.71
C SER A 6 22.70 13.34 7.46
N GLN A 7 23.73 12.53 7.19
CA GLN A 7 23.70 11.51 6.14
C GLN A 7 22.78 10.34 6.51
N GLU A 8 22.85 9.84 7.75
CA GLU A 8 21.94 8.77 8.22
C GLU A 8 20.47 9.21 8.17
N ALA A 9 20.18 10.47 8.53
CA ALA A 9 18.83 11.03 8.43
C ALA A 9 18.34 11.04 6.98
N ARG A 10 19.15 11.54 6.04
CA ARG A 10 18.79 11.54 4.60
C ARG A 10 18.65 10.14 3.99
N GLU A 11 19.47 9.19 4.42
CA GLU A 11 19.39 7.82 3.91
C GLU A 11 18.16 7.09 4.48
N THR A 12 17.83 7.34 5.75
CA THR A 12 16.61 6.82 6.39
C THR A 12 15.37 7.39 5.72
N ASP A 13 15.36 8.70 5.47
CA ASP A 13 14.28 9.42 4.80
C ASP A 13 14.06 8.91 3.36
N ARG A 14 15.14 8.66 2.62
CA ARG A 14 15.08 8.07 1.27
C ARG A 14 14.53 6.64 1.28
N ARG A 15 14.89 5.82 2.27
CA ARG A 15 14.38 4.44 2.41
C ARG A 15 12.90 4.43 2.77
N ILE A 16 12.46 5.34 3.63
CA ILE A 16 11.04 5.56 3.93
C ILE A 16 10.32 6.00 2.65
N THR A 17 10.96 6.86 1.86
CA THR A 17 10.38 7.39 0.62
C THR A 17 10.07 6.32 -0.43
N ILE A 18 10.98 5.37 -0.61
CA ILE A 18 10.81 4.28 -1.57
C ILE A 18 9.74 3.29 -1.09
N ARG A 19 9.67 3.04 0.22
CA ARG A 19 8.71 2.10 0.82
C ARG A 19 7.25 2.55 0.66
N TRP A 20 6.94 3.84 0.89
CA TRP A 20 5.57 4.31 0.74
C TRP A 20 5.12 4.34 -0.72
N LYS A 21 6.01 4.69 -1.65
CA LYS A 21 5.73 4.59 -3.09
C LYS A 21 5.42 3.15 -3.51
N GLY A 22 6.18 2.19 -2.98
CA GLY A 22 5.91 0.77 -3.18
C GLY A 22 4.54 0.33 -2.64
N MET A 23 4.18 0.75 -1.42
CA MET A 23 2.87 0.46 -0.83
C MET A 23 1.71 1.06 -1.63
N LEU A 24 1.85 2.30 -2.11
CA LEU A 24 0.83 2.94 -2.95
C LEU A 24 0.67 2.24 -4.30
N ALA A 25 1.77 1.88 -4.96
CA ALA A 25 1.72 1.12 -6.21
C ALA A 25 1.04 -0.24 -6.01
N LEU A 26 1.40 -0.96 -4.94
CA LEU A 26 0.81 -2.25 -4.61
C LEU A 26 -0.68 -2.14 -4.27
N SER A 27 -1.09 -1.07 -3.58
CA SER A 27 -2.50 -0.74 -3.33
C SER A 27 -3.29 -0.58 -4.62
N ILE A 28 -2.78 0.20 -5.57
CA ILE A 28 -3.45 0.40 -6.88
C ILE A 28 -3.59 -0.92 -7.62
N ILE A 29 -2.57 -1.77 -7.59
CA ILE A 29 -2.60 -3.11 -8.21
C ILE A 29 -3.68 -3.97 -7.57
N PHE A 30 -3.80 -4.02 -6.24
CA PHE A 30 -4.84 -4.80 -5.57
C PHE A 30 -6.25 -4.30 -5.88
N ILE A 31 -6.47 -2.98 -5.90
CA ILE A 31 -7.75 -2.40 -6.27
C ILE A 31 -8.09 -2.74 -7.73
N ALA A 32 -7.12 -2.60 -8.64
CA ALA A 32 -7.30 -2.91 -10.05
C ALA A 32 -7.61 -4.40 -10.26
N LEU A 33 -6.90 -5.30 -9.58
CA LEU A 33 -7.20 -6.74 -9.61
C LEU A 33 -8.61 -7.03 -9.10
N GLY A 34 -9.03 -6.39 -8.00
CA GLY A 34 -10.38 -6.58 -7.46
C GLY A 34 -11.50 -6.06 -8.36
N LEU A 35 -11.25 -5.02 -9.17
CA LEU A 35 -12.25 -4.39 -10.04
C LEU A 35 -12.28 -4.93 -11.47
N PHE A 36 -11.11 -5.26 -12.05
CA PHE A 36 -10.97 -5.56 -13.47
C PHE A 36 -10.74 -7.04 -13.78
N VAL A 37 -10.44 -7.88 -12.77
CA VAL A 37 -10.37 -9.32 -12.97
C VAL A 37 -11.74 -9.93 -12.75
N ASP A 38 -12.15 -10.76 -13.70
CA ASP A 38 -13.38 -11.52 -13.60
C ASP A 38 -13.15 -12.72 -12.66
N TRP A 39 -13.50 -12.53 -11.39
CA TRP A 39 -13.30 -13.55 -10.36
C TRP A 39 -14.41 -14.59 -10.42
N PRO A 40 -14.09 -15.88 -10.23
CA PRO A 40 -15.11 -16.93 -10.18
C PRO A 40 -16.13 -16.63 -9.08
N PRO A 41 -17.42 -16.94 -9.33
CA PRO A 41 -18.48 -16.63 -8.38
C PRO A 41 -18.23 -17.34 -7.03
N PRO A 42 -18.63 -16.72 -5.90
CA PRO A 42 -18.42 -17.29 -4.58
C PRO A 42 -19.06 -18.68 -4.49
N GLN A 43 -18.27 -19.70 -4.19
CA GLN A 43 -18.76 -21.08 -4.03
C GLN A 43 -19.35 -21.30 -2.63
N GLU A 44 -18.99 -20.45 -1.66
CA GLU A 44 -19.52 -20.46 -0.29
C GLU A 44 -19.93 -19.05 0.15
N THR A 45 -21.12 -18.92 0.72
CA THR A 45 -21.70 -17.63 1.17
C THR A 45 -21.10 -17.10 2.48
N SER A 46 -20.21 -17.86 3.11
CA SER A 46 -19.65 -17.58 4.45
C SER A 46 -18.38 -16.73 4.42
N VAL A 47 -17.70 -16.65 3.28
CA VAL A 47 -16.41 -15.94 3.13
C VAL A 47 -16.51 -14.73 2.21
N PRO A 48 -15.75 -13.66 2.48
CA PRO A 48 -15.69 -12.51 1.58
C PRO A 48 -15.26 -12.94 0.18
N ASN A 49 -15.94 -12.43 -0.84
CA ASN A 49 -15.52 -12.63 -2.22
C ASN A 49 -14.07 -12.12 -2.38
N THR A 50 -13.23 -12.88 -3.09
CA THR A 50 -11.83 -12.54 -3.39
C THR A 50 -11.70 -11.12 -3.94
N SER A 51 -12.64 -10.70 -4.80
CA SER A 51 -12.69 -9.33 -5.32
C SER A 51 -12.83 -8.30 -4.21
N SER A 52 -13.81 -8.48 -3.32
CA SER A 52 -14.07 -7.59 -2.19
C SER A 52 -12.91 -7.56 -1.21
N PHE A 53 -12.29 -8.71 -0.93
CA PHE A 53 -11.10 -8.77 -0.09
C PHE A 53 -9.94 -7.96 -0.67
N LEU A 54 -9.65 -8.11 -1.96
CA LEU A 54 -8.57 -7.37 -2.63
C LEU A 54 -8.84 -5.87 -2.68
N ILE A 55 -10.10 -5.45 -2.89
CA ILE A 55 -10.47 -4.03 -2.87
C ILE A 55 -10.31 -3.45 -1.46
N ILE A 56 -10.77 -4.15 -0.42
CA ILE A 56 -10.64 -3.70 0.97
C ILE A 56 -9.17 -3.65 1.39
N LEU A 57 -8.40 -4.69 1.08
CA LEU A 57 -6.97 -4.76 1.38
C LEU A 57 -6.21 -3.65 0.65
N GLY A 58 -6.48 -3.46 -0.64
CA GLY A 58 -5.92 -2.39 -1.44
C GLY A 58 -6.28 -1.01 -0.87
N GLY A 59 -7.55 -0.76 -0.56
CA GLY A 59 -8.02 0.49 0.03
C GLY A 59 -7.35 0.81 1.38
N LEU A 60 -7.24 -0.17 2.28
CA LEU A 60 -6.55 0.00 3.57
C LEU A 60 -5.06 0.27 3.38
N LEU A 61 -4.40 -0.49 2.50
CA LEU A 61 -2.97 -0.32 2.21
C LEU A 61 -2.71 1.07 1.58
N GLY A 62 -3.59 1.51 0.68
CA GLY A 62 -3.55 2.82 0.06
C GLY A 62 -3.77 3.95 1.05
N ALA A 63 -4.75 3.83 1.96
CA ALA A 63 -5.00 4.82 2.99
C ALA A 63 -3.80 4.97 3.95
N VAL A 64 -3.23 3.86 4.40
CA VAL A 64 -2.02 3.87 5.23
C VAL A 64 -0.82 4.43 4.47
N GLY A 65 -0.64 4.06 3.21
CA GLY A 65 0.40 4.60 2.34
C GLY A 65 0.29 6.11 2.16
N LEU A 66 -0.93 6.62 1.96
CA LEU A 66 -1.21 8.05 1.81
C LEU A 66 -1.00 8.81 3.12
N LEU A 67 -1.48 8.29 4.25
CA LEU A 67 -1.25 8.88 5.57
C LEU A 67 0.25 8.94 5.92
N THR A 68 1.01 7.91 5.54
CA THR A 68 2.46 7.88 5.75
C THR A 68 3.17 8.90 4.88
N ALA A 69 2.73 9.08 3.62
CA ALA A 69 3.27 10.11 2.73
C ALA A 69 2.99 11.52 3.26
N LEU A 70 1.75 11.82 3.67
CA LEU A 70 1.36 13.12 4.23
C LEU A 70 2.01 13.43 5.59
N ARG A 71 2.45 12.41 6.33
CA ARG A 71 3.14 12.57 7.62
C ARG A 71 4.65 12.72 7.48
N GLY A 72 5.21 12.34 6.34
CA GLY A 72 6.64 12.45 6.03
C GLY A 72 7.04 13.73 5.29
N GLU A 73 6.06 14.56 4.91
CA GLU A 73 6.24 15.91 4.35
C GLU A 73 6.09 16.97 5.46
#